data_AF-A0A7J5E8F9-F1
#
_entry.id   AF-A0A7J5E8F9-F1
#
_cell.length_a   1.000
_cell.length_b   1.000
_cell.length_c   1.000
_cell.angle_alpha   90.00
_cell.angle_beta   90.00
_cell.angle_gamma   90.00
#
_symmetry.space_group_name_H-M   'P 1'
#
loop_
_entity.id
_entity.type
_entity.pdbx_description
1 polymer ?
#
loop_
_entity_poly.entity_id
_entity_poly.type
_entity_poly.pdbx_seq_one_letter_code
_entity_poly.pdbx_strand_id
1 'polypeptide(L)'
;GQMTQIDYMAFTDFSDIEKYSIGSVLWGGNSEIADLSPEGWSKVADELQSHSQKTRLQIPLLFGIDAVHGHNNVDGAVVFPHNVGLGCTRNPELVEKAARITAEEIAGTGIHWTFAPCVAVARNERWGRTYESFSEDPEIVAMLGAAAVRGFEKGNLAANDAVLSCTKHYMGDGGTTNGKDQGDTEVDEETLRRIHMPGYVEALKAGTGSIMASYNTWNGEKLHGHKYLLTDVLKNELGFKGFIVSDWAAIDQLPGDYKSDIEHSINAGMDMVMIPNGPREQDVVEETANGPVKKNTYLDFINYTKELVEEGKTPMSRIDDAVSRILKVKYDLDLFNKLTTDKELLSKVGSQEHREIAKECVRESLVLLKNENQTLPLSKTADRIHLAGSGADNIGMMCGGWTISWQGESGNVINGGTTILNAFKNTVSPETK
;
A
#
# COMPACT_ATOMS: atom_id res chain seq x y z
N GLY A 1 0.07 17.10 13.72
CA GLY A 1 1.50 16.79 13.81
C GLY A 1 1.69 15.31 13.59
N GLN A 2 2.07 14.54 14.61
CA GLN A 2 2.42 13.13 14.45
C GLN A 2 1.28 12.24 13.90
N MET A 3 0.02 12.53 14.26
CA MET A 3 -1.16 11.81 13.74
C MET A 3 -1.60 12.26 12.33
N THR A 4 -0.86 13.16 11.70
CA THR A 4 -1.20 13.77 10.41
C THR A 4 -0.28 13.20 9.34
N GLN A 5 -0.85 12.51 8.37
CA GLN A 5 -0.19 12.10 7.14
C GLN A 5 -0.73 12.94 5.98
N ILE A 6 0.16 13.58 5.23
CA ILE A 6 -0.20 14.50 4.16
C ILE A 6 0.26 13.92 2.82
N ASP A 7 -0.60 13.96 1.81
CA ASP A 7 -0.16 13.64 0.45
C ASP A 7 0.87 14.66 -0.06
N TYR A 8 1.91 14.18 -0.74
CA TYR A 8 2.98 15.00 -1.29
C TYR A 8 2.47 16.19 -2.12
N MET A 9 1.46 15.98 -2.96
CA MET A 9 0.90 17.02 -3.84
C MET A 9 0.07 18.05 -3.08
N ALA A 10 -0.30 17.78 -1.83
CA ALA A 10 -1.06 18.69 -0.98
C ALA A 10 -0.19 19.84 -0.42
N PHE A 11 1.14 19.69 -0.47
CA PHE A 11 2.05 20.74 -0.01
C PHE A 11 2.09 21.91 -1.00
N THR A 12 1.83 23.11 -0.49
CA THR A 12 2.17 24.36 -1.19
C THR A 12 3.57 24.85 -0.82
N ASP A 13 4.00 24.59 0.42
CA ASP A 13 5.29 24.96 0.97
C ASP A 13 5.73 23.91 1.99
N PHE A 14 6.91 23.31 1.81
CA PHE A 14 7.45 22.30 2.74
C PHE A 14 7.82 22.89 4.11
N SER A 15 7.88 24.20 4.28
CA SER A 15 8.05 24.83 5.61
C SER A 15 6.91 24.48 6.59
N ASP A 16 5.75 24.03 6.07
CA ASP A 16 4.66 23.52 6.90
C ASP A 16 5.03 22.25 7.69
N ILE A 17 5.98 21.46 7.18
CA ILE A 17 6.58 20.33 7.92
C ILE A 17 7.19 20.84 9.24
N GLU A 18 7.94 21.95 9.15
CA GLU A 18 8.61 22.59 10.28
C GLU A 18 7.58 23.19 11.25
N LYS A 19 6.65 23.97 10.70
CA LYS A 19 5.67 24.76 11.45
C LYS A 19 4.69 23.88 12.23
N TYR A 20 4.25 22.77 11.64
CA TYR A 20 3.21 21.92 12.22
C TYR A 20 3.73 20.57 12.73
N SER A 21 5.05 20.34 12.64
CA SER A 21 5.71 19.11 13.10
C SER A 21 5.02 17.86 12.53
N ILE A 22 4.89 17.85 11.20
CA ILE A 22 4.16 16.82 10.45
C ILE A 22 4.74 15.44 10.75
N GLY A 23 3.85 14.44 10.84
CA GLY A 23 4.20 13.08 11.23
C GLY A 23 4.62 12.22 10.06
N SER A 24 3.95 12.37 8.92
CA SER A 24 4.16 11.51 7.77
C SER A 24 3.81 12.24 6.47
N VAL A 25 4.47 11.83 5.39
CA VAL A 25 4.10 12.17 4.01
C VAL A 25 3.82 10.88 3.26
N LEU A 26 2.88 10.91 2.32
CA LEU A 26 2.70 9.81 1.38
C LEU A 26 2.73 10.29 -0.08
N TRP A 27 2.80 9.31 -0.97
CA TRP A 27 2.47 9.48 -2.39
C TRP A 27 1.31 8.55 -2.71
N GLY A 28 0.14 9.13 -3.00
CA GLY A 28 -0.99 8.42 -3.59
C GLY A 28 -0.71 7.94 -5.02
N GLY A 29 -1.64 7.17 -5.58
CA GLY A 29 -1.45 6.53 -6.90
C GLY A 29 -1.19 7.48 -8.07
N ASN A 30 -1.56 8.76 -7.96
CA ASN A 30 -1.28 9.80 -8.96
C ASN A 30 -0.44 10.96 -8.39
N SER A 31 0.16 10.77 -7.21
CA SER A 31 1.01 11.78 -6.59
C SER A 31 2.41 11.65 -7.16
N GLU A 32 2.64 12.33 -8.28
CA GLU A 32 3.87 12.23 -9.04
C GLU A 32 4.91 13.27 -8.60
N ILE A 33 6.18 12.86 -8.66
CA ILE A 33 7.31 13.77 -8.59
C ILE A 33 7.82 14.07 -10.00
N ALA A 34 8.56 15.17 -10.18
CA ALA A 34 9.01 15.59 -11.50
C ALA A 34 10.00 14.62 -12.18
N ASP A 35 10.77 13.88 -11.39
CA ASP A 35 11.75 12.89 -11.84
C ASP A 35 11.38 11.54 -11.24
N LEU A 36 10.72 10.68 -12.02
CA LEU A 36 10.24 9.37 -11.56
C LEU A 36 11.34 8.31 -11.40
N SER A 37 12.60 8.65 -11.71
CA SER A 37 13.74 7.73 -11.53
C SER A 37 14.01 7.47 -10.04
N PRO A 38 14.70 6.37 -9.69
CA PRO A 38 15.08 6.09 -8.30
C PRO A 38 15.85 7.26 -7.64
N GLU A 39 16.74 7.92 -8.39
CA GLU A 39 17.46 9.09 -7.93
C GLU A 39 16.54 10.29 -7.65
N GLY A 40 15.53 10.51 -8.49
CA GLY A 40 14.53 11.56 -8.28
C GLY A 40 13.78 11.37 -6.97
N TRP A 41 13.30 10.16 -6.72
CA TRP A 41 12.62 9.79 -5.48
C TRP A 41 13.50 9.99 -4.24
N SER A 42 14.76 9.51 -4.28
CA SER A 42 15.71 9.68 -3.17
C SER A 42 15.95 11.15 -2.80
N LYS A 43 16.05 12.05 -3.80
CA LYS A 43 16.27 13.47 -3.57
C LYS A 43 15.08 14.13 -2.88
N VAL A 44 13.86 13.81 -3.32
CA VAL A 44 12.63 14.36 -2.72
C VAL A 44 12.46 13.85 -1.29
N ALA A 45 12.72 12.56 -1.04
CA ALA A 45 12.68 12.00 0.31
C ALA A 45 13.69 12.69 1.24
N ASP A 46 14.95 12.84 0.82
CA ASP A 46 16.00 13.52 1.60
C ASP A 46 15.66 15.01 1.84
N GLU A 47 15.08 15.71 0.85
CA GLU A 47 14.64 17.10 0.98
C GLU A 47 13.56 17.25 2.05
N LEU A 48 12.47 16.49 1.96
CA LEU A 48 11.38 16.49 2.93
C LEU A 48 11.89 16.14 4.33
N GLN A 49 12.76 15.13 4.43
CA GLN A 49 13.34 14.71 5.69
C GLN A 49 14.16 15.83 6.33
N SER A 50 14.87 16.64 5.54
CA SER A 50 15.65 17.79 6.02
C SER A 50 14.78 18.85 6.72
N HIS A 51 13.51 19.01 6.32
CA HIS A 51 12.59 19.93 6.99
C HIS A 51 12.21 19.42 8.39
N SER A 52 12.01 18.11 8.57
CA SER A 52 11.73 17.53 9.89
C SER A 52 12.84 17.84 10.92
N GLN A 53 14.09 17.91 10.46
CA GLN A 53 15.27 18.19 11.27
C GLN A 53 15.41 19.66 11.71
N LYS A 54 14.60 20.56 11.16
CA LYS A 54 14.53 21.96 11.60
C LYS A 54 13.47 22.17 12.69
N THR A 55 12.64 21.17 12.97
CA THR A 55 11.66 21.23 14.07
C THR A 55 12.35 21.20 15.44
N ARG A 56 11.69 21.73 16.48
CA ARG A 56 12.23 21.76 17.86
C ARG A 56 12.66 20.38 18.39
N LEU A 57 11.93 19.32 18.02
CA LEU A 57 12.16 17.95 18.51
C LEU A 57 12.84 17.04 17.49
N GLN A 58 13.02 17.52 16.25
CA GLN A 58 13.68 16.79 15.16
C GLN A 58 13.12 15.37 14.94
N ILE A 59 11.82 15.17 15.17
CA ILE A 59 11.17 13.88 14.96
C ILE A 59 11.10 13.61 13.46
N PRO A 60 11.69 12.51 12.95
CA PRO A 60 11.75 12.20 11.53
C PRO A 60 10.36 12.01 10.92
N LEU A 61 10.20 12.30 9.63
CA LEU A 61 8.98 11.93 8.90
C LEU A 61 8.94 10.41 8.68
N LEU A 62 7.72 9.87 8.63
CA LEU A 62 7.47 8.54 8.10
C LEU A 62 6.97 8.68 6.66
N PHE A 63 7.57 7.97 5.71
CA PHE A 63 7.23 8.08 4.29
C PHE A 63 6.51 6.82 3.83
N GLY A 64 5.25 6.98 3.40
CA GLY A 64 4.38 5.89 2.94
C GLY A 64 4.14 5.91 1.43
N ILE A 65 4.04 4.73 0.81
CA ILE A 65 3.68 4.60 -0.60
C ILE A 65 2.93 3.29 -0.89
N ASP A 66 2.06 3.29 -1.89
CA ASP A 66 1.47 2.07 -2.45
C ASP A 66 2.48 1.29 -3.30
N ALA A 67 3.35 0.51 -2.64
CA ALA A 67 4.22 -0.47 -3.28
C ALA A 67 3.60 -1.87 -3.19
N VAL A 68 2.51 -2.07 -3.94
CA VAL A 68 1.58 -3.21 -3.81
C VAL A 68 1.93 -4.41 -4.69
N HIS A 69 2.78 -4.21 -5.69
CA HIS A 69 3.31 -5.31 -6.52
C HIS A 69 4.72 -4.98 -7.03
N GLY A 70 5.59 -4.55 -6.10
CA GLY A 70 6.87 -3.92 -6.38
C GLY A 70 6.86 -2.45 -5.99
N HIS A 71 7.95 -1.73 -6.23
CA HIS A 71 7.98 -0.27 -6.01
C HIS A 71 7.36 0.47 -7.21
N ASN A 72 6.07 0.19 -7.42
CA ASN A 72 5.39 0.33 -8.71
C ASN A 72 5.14 1.78 -9.19
N ASN A 73 5.42 2.79 -8.37
CA ASN A 73 5.37 4.22 -8.76
C ASN A 73 6.73 4.76 -9.24
N VAL A 74 7.80 3.97 -9.14
CA VAL A 74 9.16 4.38 -9.53
C VAL A 74 9.50 3.82 -10.90
N ASP A 75 9.88 4.71 -11.82
CA ASP A 75 10.29 4.29 -13.15
C ASP A 75 11.59 3.47 -13.07
N GLY A 76 11.59 2.32 -13.75
CA GLY A 76 12.70 1.38 -13.73
C GLY A 76 12.70 0.38 -12.57
N ALA A 77 11.84 0.54 -11.55
CA ALA A 77 11.70 -0.44 -10.47
C ALA A 77 11.15 -1.80 -10.97
N VAL A 78 11.32 -2.85 -10.16
CA VAL A 78 10.78 -4.17 -10.50
C VAL A 78 9.29 -4.23 -10.18
N VAL A 79 8.51 -4.65 -11.19
CA VAL A 79 7.08 -4.91 -11.07
C VAL A 79 6.85 -6.43 -11.03
N PHE A 80 6.22 -6.89 -9.95
CA PHE A 80 5.83 -8.28 -9.73
C PHE A 80 4.40 -8.53 -10.25
N PRO A 81 4.00 -9.81 -10.44
CA PRO A 81 2.60 -10.13 -10.63
C PRO A 81 1.75 -9.56 -9.49
N HIS A 82 0.56 -9.06 -9.82
CA HIS A 82 -0.45 -8.71 -8.82
C HIS A 82 -0.80 -9.91 -7.94
N ASN A 83 -1.35 -9.64 -6.76
CA ASN A 83 -1.57 -10.63 -5.70
C ASN A 83 -2.39 -11.83 -6.17
N VAL A 84 -3.38 -11.68 -7.04
CA VAL A 84 -4.12 -12.84 -7.59
C VAL A 84 -3.20 -13.83 -8.32
N GLY A 85 -2.20 -13.32 -9.05
CA GLY A 85 -1.19 -14.14 -9.70
C GLY A 85 -0.22 -14.77 -8.70
N LEU A 86 0.24 -14.01 -7.72
CA LEU A 86 1.06 -14.55 -6.61
C LEU A 86 0.30 -15.62 -5.82
N GLY A 87 -1.02 -15.46 -5.68
CA GLY A 87 -1.94 -16.44 -5.15
C GLY A 87 -1.79 -17.79 -5.85
N CYS A 88 -1.86 -17.80 -7.18
CA CYS A 88 -1.76 -19.02 -8.00
C CYS A 88 -0.47 -19.83 -7.77
N THR A 89 0.62 -19.18 -7.31
CA THR A 89 1.88 -19.87 -6.99
C THR A 89 1.73 -20.82 -5.80
N ARG A 90 0.85 -20.49 -4.84
CA ARG A 90 0.75 -21.14 -3.51
C ARG A 90 2.10 -21.24 -2.79
N ASN A 91 3.02 -20.33 -3.09
CA ASN A 91 4.42 -20.39 -2.69
C ASN A 91 4.76 -19.23 -1.74
N PRO A 92 4.64 -19.43 -0.41
CA PRO A 92 4.95 -18.36 0.55
C PRO A 92 6.41 -17.94 0.51
N GLU A 93 7.35 -18.83 0.22
CA GLU A 93 8.77 -18.47 0.13
C GLU A 93 9.03 -17.50 -1.03
N LEU A 94 8.35 -17.69 -2.16
CA LEU A 94 8.47 -16.80 -3.31
C LEU A 94 7.82 -15.44 -3.07
N VAL A 95 6.66 -15.40 -2.38
CA VAL A 95 6.03 -14.13 -1.97
C VAL A 95 6.90 -13.38 -0.96
N GLU A 96 7.53 -14.08 -0.01
CA GLU A 96 8.47 -13.48 0.94
C GLU A 96 9.69 -12.87 0.23
N LYS A 97 10.26 -13.56 -0.77
CA LYS A 97 11.33 -13.01 -1.62
C LYS A 97 10.90 -11.78 -2.41
N ALA A 98 9.72 -11.80 -3.02
CA ALA A 98 9.18 -10.67 -3.78
C ALA A 98 8.98 -9.44 -2.88
N ALA A 99 8.40 -9.64 -1.69
CA ALA A 99 8.25 -8.59 -0.69
C ALA A 99 9.60 -8.08 -0.15
N ARG A 100 10.59 -8.97 0.02
CA ARG A 100 11.95 -8.57 0.43
C ARG A 100 12.62 -7.66 -0.60
N ILE A 101 12.55 -8.02 -1.87
CA ILE A 101 13.05 -7.18 -2.98
C ILE A 101 12.30 -5.85 -3.01
N THR A 102 10.97 -5.90 -2.91
CA THR A 102 10.15 -4.68 -2.90
C THR A 102 10.59 -3.73 -1.79
N ALA A 103 10.84 -4.25 -0.58
CA ALA A 103 11.36 -3.44 0.52
C ALA A 103 12.77 -2.90 0.29
N GLU A 104 13.69 -3.68 -0.30
CA GLU A 104 15.01 -3.18 -0.70
C GLU A 104 14.90 -2.01 -1.67
N GLU A 105 14.00 -2.09 -2.65
CA GLU A 105 13.81 -1.00 -3.62
C GLU A 105 13.15 0.24 -2.99
N ILE A 106 12.17 0.05 -2.10
CA ILE A 106 11.54 1.15 -1.35
C ILE A 106 12.58 1.87 -0.49
N ALA A 107 13.33 1.12 0.33
CA ALA A 107 14.39 1.66 1.18
C ALA A 107 15.48 2.35 0.35
N GLY A 108 15.82 1.80 -0.82
CA GLY A 108 16.75 2.39 -1.77
C GLY A 108 16.33 3.77 -2.29
N THR A 109 15.03 4.08 -2.29
CA THR A 109 14.51 5.41 -2.67
C THR A 109 14.27 6.35 -1.47
N GLY A 110 14.70 5.97 -0.27
CA GLY A 110 14.55 6.78 0.94
C GLY A 110 13.15 6.72 1.57
N ILE A 111 12.31 5.77 1.15
CA ILE A 111 10.96 5.54 1.69
C ILE A 111 11.03 4.41 2.72
N HIS A 112 10.12 4.42 3.71
CA HIS A 112 10.24 3.57 4.91
C HIS A 112 9.01 2.69 5.18
N TRP A 113 7.92 2.92 4.44
CA TRP A 113 6.63 2.30 4.73
C TRP A 113 5.89 1.98 3.42
N THR A 114 5.48 0.72 3.28
CA THR A 114 4.62 0.28 2.18
C THR A 114 3.18 0.09 2.65
N PHE A 115 2.22 0.50 1.81
CA PHE A 115 0.81 0.18 2.00
C PHE A 115 0.49 -1.23 1.49
N ALA A 116 1.21 -2.24 1.98
CA ALA A 116 1.08 -3.65 1.61
C ALA A 116 1.43 -4.57 2.80
N PRO A 117 0.91 -5.81 2.85
CA PRO A 117 0.07 -6.46 1.84
C PRO A 117 -1.43 -6.14 1.95
N CYS A 118 -2.13 -6.19 0.81
CA CYS A 118 -3.58 -6.33 0.79
C CYS A 118 -3.95 -7.79 1.14
N VAL A 119 -4.66 -7.98 2.25
CA VAL A 119 -5.13 -9.29 2.73
C VAL A 119 -6.65 -9.42 2.64
N ALA A 120 -7.24 -8.69 1.69
CA ALA A 120 -8.63 -8.88 1.30
C ALA A 120 -8.84 -10.35 0.91
N VAL A 121 -10.02 -10.87 1.23
CA VAL A 121 -10.51 -12.16 0.72
C VAL A 121 -11.64 -11.83 -0.25
N ALA A 122 -11.33 -11.70 -1.53
CA ALA A 122 -12.31 -11.34 -2.54
C ALA A 122 -13.36 -12.45 -2.69
N ARG A 123 -14.64 -12.13 -2.48
CA ARG A 123 -15.77 -13.08 -2.56
C ARG A 123 -16.64 -12.88 -3.80
N ASN A 124 -16.31 -11.90 -4.63
CA ASN A 124 -17.04 -11.57 -5.85
C ASN A 124 -16.12 -10.82 -6.83
N GLU A 125 -15.84 -11.43 -7.97
CA GLU A 125 -14.85 -10.97 -8.95
C GLU A 125 -15.28 -9.72 -9.71
N ARG A 126 -16.54 -9.26 -9.51
CA ARG A 126 -17.00 -7.95 -9.99
C ARG A 126 -16.32 -6.79 -9.27
N TRP A 127 -15.71 -7.04 -8.11
CA TRP A 127 -14.98 -6.02 -7.37
C TRP A 127 -13.72 -5.59 -8.13
N GLY A 128 -13.60 -4.28 -8.34
CA GLY A 128 -12.50 -3.69 -9.13
C GLY A 128 -11.11 -3.94 -8.57
N ARG A 129 -10.99 -4.34 -7.29
CA ARG A 129 -9.72 -4.65 -6.62
C ARG A 129 -9.49 -6.15 -6.41
N THR A 130 -10.25 -7.02 -7.10
CA THR A 130 -10.10 -8.48 -6.99
C THR A 130 -8.66 -8.93 -7.26
N TYR A 131 -7.93 -8.27 -8.17
CA TYR A 131 -6.54 -8.61 -8.48
C TYR A 131 -5.56 -8.33 -7.33
N GLU A 132 -5.93 -7.45 -6.38
CA GLU A 132 -5.16 -7.15 -5.17
C GLU A 132 -5.35 -8.21 -4.07
N SER A 133 -6.33 -9.11 -4.22
CA SER A 133 -6.57 -10.23 -3.32
C SER A 133 -5.75 -11.45 -3.75
N PHE A 134 -5.05 -12.10 -2.83
CA PHE A 134 -4.32 -13.34 -3.16
C PHE A 134 -5.25 -14.50 -3.51
N SER A 135 -6.42 -14.58 -2.90
CA SER A 135 -7.38 -15.66 -3.14
C SER A 135 -8.77 -15.32 -2.62
N GLU A 136 -9.78 -16.06 -3.07
CA GLU A 136 -11.06 -16.16 -2.38
C GLU A 136 -10.98 -17.03 -1.11
N ASP A 137 -9.91 -17.82 -0.95
CA ASP A 137 -9.68 -18.71 0.19
C ASP A 137 -8.91 -17.98 1.32
N PRO A 138 -9.51 -17.84 2.52
CA PRO A 138 -8.86 -17.20 3.66
C PRO A 138 -7.53 -17.83 4.08
N GLU A 139 -7.34 -19.14 3.91
CA GLU A 139 -6.12 -19.83 4.32
C GLU A 139 -4.94 -19.44 3.42
N ILE A 140 -5.18 -19.32 2.11
CA ILE A 140 -4.18 -18.87 1.15
C ILE A 140 -3.82 -17.40 1.38
N VAL A 141 -4.82 -16.56 1.64
CA VAL A 141 -4.60 -15.14 1.97
C VAL A 141 -3.79 -15.00 3.26
N ALA A 142 -4.10 -15.77 4.29
CA ALA A 142 -3.36 -15.77 5.55
C ALA A 142 -1.91 -16.22 5.38
N MET A 143 -1.68 -17.31 4.65
CA MET A 143 -0.35 -17.85 4.38
C MET A 143 0.53 -16.86 3.60
N LEU A 144 0.01 -16.30 2.50
CA LEU A 144 0.78 -15.42 1.62
C LEU A 144 0.90 -14.00 2.17
N GLY A 145 -0.13 -13.48 2.83
CA GLY A 145 -0.09 -12.19 3.52
C GLY A 145 0.98 -12.16 4.61
N ALA A 146 1.05 -13.20 5.45
CA ALA A 146 2.09 -13.31 6.47
C ALA A 146 3.50 -13.44 5.87
N ALA A 147 3.64 -14.12 4.72
CA ALA A 147 4.91 -14.19 3.99
C ALA A 147 5.35 -12.82 3.47
N ALA A 148 4.43 -12.03 2.93
CA ALA A 148 4.72 -10.66 2.51
C ALA A 148 5.17 -9.79 3.70
N VAL A 149 4.49 -9.87 4.85
CA VAL A 149 4.90 -9.12 6.07
C VAL A 149 6.32 -9.48 6.52
N ARG A 150 6.67 -10.77 6.57
CA ARG A 150 8.05 -11.19 6.89
C ARG A 150 9.04 -10.65 5.87
N GLY A 151 8.66 -10.69 4.60
CA GLY A 151 9.43 -10.15 3.49
C GLY A 151 9.66 -8.65 3.62
N PHE A 152 8.69 -7.84 4.08
CA PHE A 152 8.89 -6.40 4.28
C PHE A 152 9.71 -6.09 5.53
N GLU A 153 9.37 -6.68 6.68
CA GLU A 153 9.88 -6.24 7.98
C GLU A 153 11.11 -7.00 8.48
N LYS A 154 11.44 -8.17 7.89
CA LYS A 154 12.61 -9.01 8.25
C LYS A 154 12.63 -9.52 9.70
N GLY A 155 11.55 -9.33 10.45
CA GLY A 155 11.58 -9.46 11.92
C GLY A 155 12.52 -8.46 12.62
N ASN A 156 13.04 -7.47 11.89
CA ASN A 156 13.92 -6.43 12.39
C ASN A 156 13.76 -5.17 11.53
N LEU A 157 12.81 -4.31 11.92
CA LEU A 157 12.55 -3.03 11.25
C LEU A 157 13.75 -2.07 11.28
N ALA A 158 14.71 -2.26 12.20
CA ALA A 158 15.91 -1.43 12.28
C ALA A 158 16.98 -1.83 11.23
N ALA A 159 16.73 -2.79 10.34
CA ALA A 159 17.64 -3.08 9.23
C ALA A 159 17.53 -2.00 8.14
N ASN A 160 18.61 -1.69 7.41
CA ASN A 160 18.58 -0.67 6.34
C ASN A 160 17.70 -1.09 5.16
N ASP A 161 17.56 -2.39 4.94
CA ASP A 161 16.81 -2.98 3.84
C ASP A 161 15.37 -3.36 4.23
N ALA A 162 14.94 -3.05 5.46
CA ALA A 162 13.59 -3.31 5.96
C ALA A 162 12.69 -2.09 5.83
N VAL A 163 11.40 -2.33 5.61
CA VAL A 163 10.37 -1.28 5.57
C VAL A 163 9.17 -1.72 6.39
N LEU A 164 8.45 -0.76 6.94
CA LEU A 164 7.19 -0.98 7.64
C LEU A 164 6.15 -1.55 6.67
N SER A 165 5.45 -2.62 7.05
CA SER A 165 4.30 -3.13 6.30
C SER A 165 3.00 -2.46 6.77
N CYS A 166 1.99 -2.41 5.89
CA CYS A 166 0.63 -2.02 6.20
C CYS A 166 -0.34 -3.10 5.74
N THR A 167 -0.80 -3.92 6.69
CA THR A 167 -1.79 -4.96 6.38
C THR A 167 -3.15 -4.29 6.15
N LYS A 168 -3.75 -4.46 4.96
CA LYS A 168 -4.96 -3.69 4.55
C LYS A 168 -6.03 -4.51 3.80
N HIS A 169 -7.30 -4.07 3.76
CA HIS A 169 -7.90 -2.97 4.55
C HIS A 169 -8.84 -3.54 5.61
N TYR A 170 -8.68 -3.13 6.86
CA TYR A 170 -9.31 -3.75 8.02
C TYR A 170 -10.76 -3.24 8.22
N MET A 171 -11.80 -4.07 8.11
CA MET A 171 -11.78 -5.41 7.52
C MET A 171 -13.04 -5.74 6.72
N GLY A 172 -12.94 -6.69 5.80
CA GLY A 172 -14.08 -7.17 5.01
C GLY A 172 -14.27 -6.46 3.69
N ASP A 173 -13.28 -5.71 3.20
CA ASP A 173 -13.26 -5.04 1.90
C ASP A 173 -13.56 -5.99 0.72
N GLY A 174 -13.02 -7.20 0.74
CA GLY A 174 -13.31 -8.23 -0.28
C GLY A 174 -14.71 -8.87 -0.21
N GLY A 175 -15.51 -8.55 0.82
CA GLY A 175 -16.80 -9.17 1.11
C GLY A 175 -18.04 -8.35 0.73
N THR A 176 -17.87 -7.21 0.05
CA THR A 176 -18.99 -6.29 -0.18
C THR A 176 -20.08 -6.89 -1.08
N THR A 177 -21.33 -6.56 -0.77
CA THR A 177 -22.50 -7.02 -1.52
C THR A 177 -22.37 -6.64 -3.00
N ASN A 178 -22.52 -7.65 -3.87
CA ASN A 178 -22.32 -7.57 -5.32
C ASN A 178 -20.91 -7.17 -5.79
N GLY A 179 -19.90 -7.18 -4.92
CA GLY A 179 -18.55 -6.72 -5.25
C GLY A 179 -18.49 -5.21 -5.48
N LYS A 180 -19.39 -4.44 -4.87
CA LYS A 180 -19.38 -2.98 -4.99
C LYS A 180 -18.19 -2.42 -4.20
N ASP A 181 -17.31 -1.70 -4.86
CA ASP A 181 -16.18 -1.03 -4.19
C ASP A 181 -16.69 -0.08 -3.10
N GLN A 182 -16.04 -0.11 -1.93
CA GLN A 182 -16.41 0.65 -0.72
C GLN A 182 -17.87 0.43 -0.26
N GLY A 183 -18.52 -0.65 -0.71
CA GLY A 183 -19.90 -1.01 -0.39
C GLY A 183 -20.11 -1.51 1.04
N ASP A 184 -21.19 -2.25 1.25
CA ASP A 184 -21.51 -2.87 2.54
C ASP A 184 -21.16 -4.35 2.53
N THR A 185 -20.50 -4.81 3.58
CA THR A 185 -20.24 -6.23 3.83
C THR A 185 -21.30 -6.73 4.82
N GLU A 186 -22.30 -7.44 4.31
CA GLU A 186 -23.51 -7.83 5.04
C GLU A 186 -23.40 -9.29 5.54
N VAL A 187 -22.74 -9.50 6.67
CA VAL A 187 -22.52 -10.84 7.27
C VAL A 187 -22.56 -10.79 8.80
N ASP A 188 -22.86 -11.91 9.45
CA ASP A 188 -22.67 -12.05 10.89
C ASP A 188 -21.18 -12.00 11.28
N GLU A 189 -20.91 -11.73 12.56
CA GLU A 189 -19.54 -11.58 13.06
C GLU A 189 -18.73 -12.88 12.96
N GLU A 190 -19.37 -14.03 13.15
CA GLU A 190 -18.71 -15.34 13.00
C GLU A 190 -18.17 -15.51 11.58
N THR A 191 -18.97 -15.15 10.58
CA THR A 191 -18.60 -15.18 9.17
C THR A 191 -17.55 -14.13 8.84
N LEU A 192 -17.69 -12.89 9.35
CA LEU A 192 -16.69 -11.85 9.19
C LEU A 192 -15.32 -12.33 9.70
N ARG A 193 -15.29 -12.91 10.91
CA ARG A 193 -14.08 -13.43 11.55
C ARG A 193 -13.50 -14.63 10.81
N ARG A 194 -14.35 -15.60 10.44
CA ARG A 194 -13.91 -16.82 9.76
C ARG A 194 -13.34 -16.55 8.37
N ILE A 195 -13.91 -15.60 7.63
CA ILE A 195 -13.52 -15.33 6.24
C ILE A 195 -12.49 -14.20 6.16
N HIS A 196 -12.72 -13.07 6.80
CA HIS A 196 -11.97 -11.84 6.53
C HIS A 196 -10.90 -11.51 7.58
N MET A 197 -10.86 -12.21 8.71
CA MET A 197 -9.87 -12.00 9.77
C MET A 197 -8.57 -12.84 9.68
N PRO A 198 -8.53 -14.04 9.07
CA PRO A 198 -7.33 -14.90 9.13
C PRO A 198 -6.05 -14.21 8.63
N GLY A 199 -6.16 -13.38 7.57
CA GLY A 199 -5.07 -12.56 7.06
C GLY A 199 -4.44 -11.65 8.12
N TYR A 200 -5.26 -10.98 8.92
CA TYR A 200 -4.79 -10.10 10.00
C TYR A 200 -4.16 -10.88 11.14
N VAL A 201 -4.74 -12.01 11.55
CA VAL A 201 -4.19 -12.85 12.63
C VAL A 201 -2.77 -13.31 12.29
N GLU A 202 -2.55 -13.82 11.07
CA GLU A 202 -1.22 -14.27 10.66
C GLU A 202 -0.26 -13.11 10.37
N ALA A 203 -0.75 -11.96 9.87
CA ALA A 203 0.06 -10.76 9.72
C ALA A 203 0.55 -10.19 11.07
N LEU A 204 -0.29 -10.21 12.11
CA LEU A 204 0.08 -9.83 13.48
C LEU A 204 1.16 -10.76 14.03
N LYS A 205 1.03 -12.07 13.83
CA LYS A 205 2.07 -13.04 14.22
C LYS A 205 3.38 -12.84 13.47
N ALA A 206 3.30 -12.43 12.20
CA ALA A 206 4.47 -12.08 11.39
C ALA A 206 5.11 -10.73 11.78
N GLY A 207 4.41 -9.91 12.58
CA GLY A 207 4.95 -8.70 13.18
C GLY A 207 4.48 -7.38 12.55
N THR A 208 3.45 -7.40 11.69
CA THR A 208 3.03 -6.19 10.94
C THR A 208 2.93 -4.95 11.83
N GLY A 209 3.62 -3.87 11.43
CA GLY A 209 3.75 -2.66 12.24
C GLY A 209 2.68 -1.60 11.99
N SER A 210 1.88 -1.72 10.92
CA SER A 210 0.74 -0.83 10.66
C SER A 210 -0.45 -1.56 10.02
N ILE A 211 -1.65 -1.05 10.25
CA ILE A 211 -2.90 -1.53 9.65
C ILE A 211 -3.69 -0.37 9.10
N MET A 212 -4.19 -0.49 7.88
CA MET A 212 -5.08 0.50 7.28
C MET A 212 -6.53 0.09 7.46
N ALA A 213 -7.37 0.98 7.98
CA ALA A 213 -8.81 0.74 8.10
C ALA A 213 -9.50 0.84 6.73
N SER A 214 -10.55 0.04 6.50
CA SER A 214 -11.26 -0.05 5.21
C SER A 214 -12.38 0.95 5.04
N TYR A 215 -12.63 1.38 3.79
CA TYR A 215 -13.77 2.24 3.44
C TYR A 215 -15.13 1.58 3.60
N ASN A 216 -15.22 0.25 3.46
CA ASN A 216 -16.51 -0.44 3.43
C ASN A 216 -17.27 -0.24 4.74
N THR A 217 -18.58 -0.44 4.69
CA THR A 217 -19.36 -0.65 5.92
C THR A 217 -19.40 -2.13 6.27
N TRP A 218 -19.60 -2.44 7.54
CA TRP A 218 -20.03 -3.77 7.98
C TRP A 218 -21.42 -3.64 8.59
N ASN A 219 -22.41 -4.30 7.98
CA ASN A 219 -23.82 -4.19 8.34
C ASN A 219 -24.30 -2.73 8.50
N GLY A 220 -23.88 -1.86 7.57
CA GLY A 220 -24.27 -0.45 7.50
C GLY A 220 -23.44 0.54 8.33
N GLU A 221 -22.48 0.09 9.15
CA GLU A 221 -21.59 0.98 9.92
C GLU A 221 -20.20 1.13 9.27
N LYS A 222 -19.73 2.38 9.11
CA LYS A 222 -18.43 2.70 8.50
C LYS A 222 -17.26 2.30 9.39
N LEU A 223 -16.29 1.59 8.81
CA LEU A 223 -15.19 1.00 9.58
C LEU A 223 -14.17 2.02 10.12
N HIS A 224 -13.99 3.17 9.46
CA HIS A 224 -13.14 4.25 9.99
C HIS A 224 -13.62 4.87 11.31
N GLY A 225 -14.88 4.64 11.70
CA GLY A 225 -15.44 5.04 13.01
C GLY A 225 -15.79 3.86 13.92
N HIS A 226 -15.53 2.62 13.51
CA HIS A 226 -16.07 1.43 14.16
C HIS A 226 -15.24 1.01 15.38
N LYS A 227 -15.49 1.64 16.53
CA LYS A 227 -14.71 1.45 17.76
C LYS A 227 -14.54 -0.01 18.18
N TYR A 228 -15.62 -0.79 18.08
CA TYR A 228 -15.57 -2.21 18.43
C TYR A 228 -14.50 -2.96 17.63
N LEU A 229 -14.44 -2.79 16.31
CA LEU A 229 -13.45 -3.48 15.48
C LEU A 229 -12.05 -2.90 15.63
N LEU A 230 -11.90 -1.57 15.63
CA LEU A 230 -10.58 -0.91 15.65
C LEU A 230 -9.90 -0.97 17.02
N THR A 231 -10.66 -0.86 18.11
CA THR A 231 -10.11 -0.86 19.47
C THR A 231 -10.35 -2.19 20.17
N ASP A 232 -11.61 -2.62 20.32
CA ASP A 232 -11.92 -3.76 21.17
C ASP A 232 -11.42 -5.08 20.57
N VAL A 233 -11.58 -5.27 19.26
CA VAL A 233 -11.07 -6.45 18.56
C VAL A 233 -9.59 -6.27 18.20
N LEU A 234 -9.23 -5.28 17.38
CA LEU A 234 -7.88 -5.22 16.83
C LEU A 234 -6.80 -4.92 17.89
N LYS A 235 -6.98 -3.85 18.67
CA LYS A 235 -5.98 -3.43 19.67
C LYS A 235 -6.02 -4.30 20.92
N ASN A 236 -7.21 -4.64 21.42
CA ASN A 236 -7.35 -5.32 22.71
C ASN A 236 -7.41 -6.84 22.58
N GLU A 237 -8.33 -7.40 21.79
CA GLU A 237 -8.48 -8.86 21.64
C GLU A 237 -7.31 -9.50 20.89
N LEU A 238 -6.97 -8.98 19.71
CA LEU A 238 -5.86 -9.48 18.88
C LEU A 238 -4.49 -8.95 19.35
N GLY A 239 -4.49 -7.91 20.18
CA GLY A 239 -3.28 -7.40 20.83
C GLY A 239 -2.37 -6.55 19.93
N PHE A 240 -2.89 -5.98 18.84
CA PHE A 240 -2.10 -5.18 17.89
C PHE A 240 -1.35 -4.02 18.58
N LYS A 241 -0.02 -3.96 18.37
CA LYS A 241 0.88 -2.98 19.02
C LYS A 241 1.40 -1.89 18.09
N GLY A 242 1.19 -2.03 16.78
CA GLY A 242 1.48 -0.98 15.80
C GLY A 242 0.45 0.15 15.86
N PHE A 243 0.37 0.94 14.78
CA PHE A 243 -0.60 2.01 14.63
C PHE A 243 -1.60 1.75 13.49
N ILE A 244 -2.81 2.27 13.65
CA ILE A 244 -3.89 2.23 12.66
C ILE A 244 -3.85 3.53 11.85
N VAL A 245 -3.80 3.42 10.53
CA VAL A 245 -3.93 4.54 9.59
C VAL A 245 -5.29 4.52 8.89
N SER A 246 -5.85 5.68 8.58
CA SER A 246 -7.01 5.75 7.69
C SER A 246 -6.62 5.42 6.25
N ASP A 247 -7.61 5.11 5.42
CA ASP A 247 -7.43 5.17 3.98
C ASP A 247 -7.55 6.64 3.51
N TRP A 248 -7.30 6.90 2.23
CA TRP A 248 -7.25 8.22 1.62
C TRP A 248 -8.57 9.00 1.79
N ALA A 249 -8.56 10.14 2.49
CA ALA A 249 -9.77 10.95 2.73
C ALA A 249 -10.91 10.18 3.44
N ALA A 250 -10.62 9.04 4.06
CA ALA A 250 -11.67 8.07 4.37
C ALA A 250 -12.54 8.45 5.56
N ILE A 251 -12.00 9.24 6.50
CA ILE A 251 -12.80 9.79 7.60
C ILE A 251 -13.88 10.75 7.11
N ASP A 252 -13.73 11.32 5.90
CA ASP A 252 -14.71 12.23 5.30
C ASP A 252 -16.01 11.49 4.93
N GLN A 253 -15.95 10.16 4.77
CA GLN A 253 -17.10 9.32 4.46
C GLN A 253 -17.94 8.93 5.69
N LEU A 254 -17.54 9.36 6.89
CA LEU A 254 -18.37 9.26 8.08
C LEU A 254 -19.60 10.19 7.94
N PRO A 255 -20.70 9.98 8.67
CA PRO A 255 -21.95 10.70 8.41
C PRO A 255 -22.01 12.15 8.96
N GLY A 256 -21.01 12.60 9.73
CA GLY A 256 -21.03 13.89 10.42
C GLY A 256 -20.48 15.06 9.59
N ASP A 257 -20.16 16.15 10.27
CA ASP A 257 -19.24 17.17 9.75
C ASP A 257 -17.78 16.79 10.03
N TYR A 258 -16.83 17.43 9.33
CA TYR A 258 -15.43 17.05 9.42
C TYR A 258 -14.87 17.05 10.85
N LYS A 259 -15.27 18.00 11.70
CA LYS A 259 -14.81 18.04 13.10
C LYS A 259 -15.38 16.86 13.90
N SER A 260 -16.68 16.56 13.74
CA SER A 260 -17.30 15.40 14.38
C SER A 260 -16.78 14.05 13.84
N ASP A 261 -16.38 13.99 12.58
CA ASP A 261 -15.80 12.79 11.98
C ASP A 261 -14.37 12.53 12.49
N ILE A 262 -13.58 13.58 12.68
CA ILE A 262 -12.28 13.51 13.37
C ILE A 262 -12.47 12.95 14.79
N GLU A 263 -13.43 13.51 15.54
CA GLU A 263 -13.75 13.03 16.89
C GLU A 263 -14.09 11.55 16.88
N HIS A 264 -15.03 11.15 16.00
CA HIS A 264 -15.50 9.77 15.91
C HIS A 264 -14.37 8.80 15.53
N SER A 265 -13.60 9.11 14.49
CA SER A 265 -12.49 8.27 14.01
C SER A 265 -11.38 8.12 15.05
N ILE A 266 -10.91 9.23 15.63
CA ILE A 266 -9.84 9.20 16.64
C ILE A 266 -10.30 8.45 17.89
N ASN A 267 -11.53 8.69 18.37
CA ASN A 267 -12.07 8.00 19.54
C ASN A 267 -12.40 6.52 19.28
N ALA A 268 -12.63 6.13 18.02
CA ALA A 268 -12.78 4.74 17.61
C ALA A 268 -11.46 3.95 17.67
N GLY A 269 -10.32 4.63 17.63
CA GLY A 269 -9.00 4.02 17.76
C GLY A 269 -8.02 4.38 16.65
N MET A 270 -8.38 5.26 15.71
CA MET A 270 -7.48 5.75 14.67
C MET A 270 -6.24 6.40 15.28
N ASP A 271 -5.06 6.11 14.73
CA ASP A 271 -3.78 6.65 15.22
C ASP A 271 -3.22 7.71 14.26
N MET A 272 -3.33 7.49 12.95
CA MET A 272 -2.85 8.40 11.91
C MET A 272 -3.92 8.59 10.83
N VAL A 273 -4.11 9.81 10.34
CA VAL A 273 -5.10 10.14 9.31
C VAL A 273 -4.42 10.59 8.03
N MET A 274 -4.79 9.94 6.92
CA MET A 274 -4.32 10.19 5.56
C MET A 274 -5.17 11.31 4.93
N ILE A 275 -4.55 12.47 4.75
CA ILE A 275 -5.22 13.70 4.33
C ILE A 275 -4.64 14.12 2.98
N PRO A 276 -5.46 14.14 1.92
CA PRO A 276 -4.96 14.44 0.57
C PRO A 276 -4.95 15.92 0.22
N ASN A 277 -5.59 16.74 1.04
CA ASN A 277 -5.96 18.10 0.66
C ASN A 277 -5.05 19.15 1.28
N GLY A 278 -4.58 20.06 0.42
CA GLY A 278 -3.73 21.19 0.78
C GLY A 278 -4.52 22.36 1.37
N PRO A 279 -3.84 23.45 1.79
CA PRO A 279 -4.48 24.57 2.46
C PRO A 279 -5.23 25.52 1.51
N ARG A 280 -5.05 25.39 0.18
CA ARG A 280 -5.71 26.25 -0.81
C ARG A 280 -6.96 25.56 -1.37
N GLU A 281 -7.92 26.36 -1.81
CA GLU A 281 -9.20 25.85 -2.32
C GLU A 281 -9.03 24.91 -3.53
N GLN A 282 -8.09 25.19 -4.42
CA GLN A 282 -7.78 24.33 -5.56
C GLN A 282 -7.05 23.03 -5.19
N ASP A 283 -6.55 22.92 -3.95
CA ASP A 283 -5.86 21.72 -3.46
C ASP A 283 -6.83 20.74 -2.79
N VAL A 284 -8.13 21.06 -2.79
CA VAL A 284 -9.18 20.22 -2.22
C VAL A 284 -9.73 19.33 -3.32
N VAL A 285 -9.53 18.02 -3.17
CA VAL A 285 -10.26 17.01 -3.93
C VAL A 285 -11.75 17.19 -3.60
N GLU A 286 -12.58 17.43 -4.61
CA GLU A 286 -14.03 17.61 -4.43
C GLU A 286 -14.82 16.32 -4.67
N GLU A 287 -14.24 15.37 -5.42
CA GLU A 287 -14.87 14.12 -5.81
C GLU A 287 -13.83 12.99 -5.93
N THR A 288 -14.23 11.78 -5.52
CA THR A 288 -13.51 10.53 -5.76
C THR A 288 -14.33 9.65 -6.69
N ALA A 289 -13.76 8.51 -7.13
CA ALA A 289 -14.51 7.53 -7.91
C ALA A 289 -15.82 7.05 -7.24
N ASN A 290 -15.96 7.25 -5.93
CA ASN A 290 -17.12 6.82 -5.14
C ASN A 290 -18.01 7.99 -4.66
N GLY A 291 -17.79 9.20 -5.18
CA GLY A 291 -18.64 10.37 -4.96
C GLY A 291 -17.92 11.56 -4.31
N PRO A 292 -18.68 12.61 -3.93
CA PRO A 292 -18.12 13.82 -3.35
C PRO A 292 -17.43 13.53 -2.02
N VAL A 293 -16.30 14.18 -1.80
CA VAL A 293 -15.60 14.16 -0.50
C VAL A 293 -15.84 15.48 0.22
N LYS A 294 -15.77 15.45 1.55
CA LYS A 294 -15.92 16.67 2.34
C LYS A 294 -14.71 17.55 2.12
N LYS A 295 -14.95 18.84 1.88
CA LYS A 295 -13.88 19.84 1.88
C LYS A 295 -13.17 19.81 3.24
N ASN A 296 -11.91 19.44 3.22
CA ASN A 296 -11.03 19.43 4.37
C ASN A 296 -9.61 19.81 3.96
N THR A 297 -8.79 20.18 4.93
CA THR A 297 -7.35 20.39 4.76
C THR A 297 -6.60 19.74 5.92
N TYR A 298 -5.30 19.50 5.77
CA TYR A 298 -4.48 19.05 6.90
C TYR A 298 -4.41 20.10 8.04
N LEU A 299 -4.62 21.37 7.73
CA LEU A 299 -4.71 22.44 8.75
C LEU A 299 -5.99 22.31 9.58
N ASP A 300 -7.12 22.06 8.92
CA ASP A 300 -8.40 21.84 9.60
C ASP A 300 -8.31 20.62 10.51
N PHE A 301 -7.70 19.53 10.04
CA PHE A 301 -7.47 18.35 10.88
C PHE A 301 -6.70 18.67 12.16
N ILE A 302 -5.58 19.40 12.02
CA ILE A 302 -4.72 19.75 13.16
C ILE A 302 -5.46 20.69 14.12
N ASN A 303 -6.18 21.68 13.61
CA ASN A 303 -6.89 22.66 14.43
C ASN A 303 -8.07 22.02 15.15
N TYR A 304 -8.93 21.29 14.44
CA TYR A 304 -10.08 20.62 15.03
C TYR A 304 -9.68 19.53 16.02
N THR A 305 -8.60 18.78 15.77
CA THR A 305 -8.09 17.82 16.77
C THR A 305 -7.70 18.51 18.08
N LYS A 306 -7.05 19.69 18.01
CA LYS A 306 -6.71 20.46 19.22
C LYS A 306 -7.97 20.95 19.94
N GLU A 307 -8.91 21.52 19.21
CA GLU A 307 -10.18 21.99 19.77
C GLU A 307 -10.96 20.86 20.45
N LEU A 308 -11.03 19.67 19.85
CA LEU A 308 -11.71 18.50 20.44
C LEU A 308 -11.07 18.05 21.75
N VAL A 309 -9.74 18.16 21.88
CA VAL A 309 -9.02 17.91 23.12
C VAL A 309 -9.32 18.97 24.17
N GLU A 310 -9.28 20.26 23.79
CA GLU A 310 -9.59 21.39 24.67
C GLU A 310 -11.05 21.35 25.16
N GLU A 311 -11.97 20.90 24.30
CA GLU A 311 -13.39 20.67 24.61
C GLU A 311 -13.63 19.41 25.47
N GLY A 312 -12.62 18.56 25.68
CA GLY A 312 -12.74 17.31 26.43
C GLY A 312 -13.49 16.18 25.68
N LYS A 313 -13.75 16.35 24.38
CA LYS A 313 -14.41 15.36 23.52
C LYS A 313 -13.46 14.26 23.06
N THR A 314 -12.18 14.58 22.91
CA THR A 314 -11.12 13.61 22.69
C THR A 314 -10.16 13.64 23.88
N PRO A 315 -10.08 12.58 24.70
CA PRO A 315 -9.21 12.59 25.87
C PRO A 315 -7.74 12.60 25.47
N MET A 316 -6.89 13.33 26.20
CA MET A 316 -5.44 13.34 25.95
C MET A 316 -4.82 11.93 25.95
N SER A 317 -5.33 11.00 26.75
CA SER A 317 -4.87 9.60 26.74
C SER A 317 -5.06 8.89 25.39
N ARG A 318 -6.04 9.31 24.59
CA ARG A 318 -6.26 8.79 23.23
C ARG A 318 -5.22 9.33 22.25
N ILE A 319 -4.85 10.61 22.41
CA ILE A 319 -3.74 11.24 21.66
C ILE A 319 -2.41 10.58 22.05
N ASP A 320 -2.17 10.35 23.34
CA ASP A 320 -0.95 9.72 23.84
C ASP A 320 -0.82 8.26 23.33
N ASP A 321 -1.90 7.48 23.27
CA ASP A 321 -1.89 6.13 22.65
C ASP A 321 -1.48 6.20 21.18
N ALA A 322 -2.13 7.08 20.40
CA ALA A 322 -1.85 7.25 18.98
C ALA A 322 -0.40 7.65 18.72
N VAL A 323 0.06 8.71 19.40
CA VAL A 323 1.42 9.23 19.23
C VAL A 323 2.46 8.23 19.72
N SER A 324 2.21 7.50 20.82
CA SER A 324 3.14 6.49 21.32
C SER A 324 3.33 5.35 20.33
N ARG A 325 2.25 4.88 19.67
CA ARG A 325 2.33 3.83 18.64
C ARG A 325 3.13 4.29 17.42
N ILE A 326 2.88 5.52 16.95
CA ILE A 326 3.60 6.10 15.80
C ILE A 326 5.08 6.30 16.14
N LEU A 327 5.40 6.90 17.29
CA LEU A 327 6.78 7.14 17.70
C LEU A 327 7.53 5.82 17.96
N LYS A 328 6.86 4.80 18.52
CA LYS A 328 7.44 3.47 18.67
C LYS A 328 7.88 2.91 17.33
N VAL A 329 7.01 2.95 16.31
CA VAL A 329 7.36 2.43 14.98
C VAL A 329 8.51 3.22 14.34
N LYS A 330 8.51 4.55 14.46
CA LYS A 330 9.66 5.37 13.99
C LYS A 330 10.97 5.02 14.69
N TYR A 331 10.90 4.67 15.98
CA TYR A 331 12.05 4.20 16.74
C TYR A 331 12.49 2.80 16.31
N ASP A 332 11.55 1.87 16.12
CA ASP A 332 11.83 0.50 15.66
C ASP A 332 12.46 0.49 14.25
N LEU A 333 12.12 1.45 13.39
CA LEU A 333 12.73 1.68 12.07
C LEU A 333 14.11 2.36 12.14
N ASP A 334 14.55 2.78 13.32
CA ASP A 334 15.79 3.54 13.54
C ASP A 334 15.85 4.88 12.76
N LEU A 335 14.69 5.50 12.48
CA LEU A 335 14.62 6.75 11.68
C LEU A 335 15.28 7.95 12.36
N PHE A 336 15.52 7.90 13.67
CA PHE A 336 16.24 8.95 14.38
C PHE A 336 17.74 8.96 14.06
N ASN A 337 18.28 7.85 13.55
CA ASN A 337 19.67 7.72 13.14
C ASN A 337 19.82 7.65 11.61
N LYS A 338 18.79 7.19 10.89
CA LYS A 338 18.78 6.99 9.43
C LYS A 338 17.95 8.07 8.73
N LEU A 339 18.57 9.24 8.53
CA LEU A 339 17.88 10.42 8.00
C LEU A 339 18.11 10.65 6.51
N THR A 340 18.90 9.82 5.85
CA THR A 340 19.28 9.98 4.44
C THR A 340 19.24 8.66 3.72
N THR A 341 18.96 8.71 2.42
CA THR A 341 18.88 7.54 1.55
C THR A 341 20.20 6.75 1.51
N ASP A 342 20.09 5.41 1.54
CA ASP A 342 21.21 4.49 1.39
C ASP A 342 21.56 4.30 -0.10
N LYS A 343 22.76 4.76 -0.49
CA LYS A 343 23.22 4.73 -1.89
C LYS A 343 23.48 3.32 -2.43
N GLU A 344 23.85 2.38 -1.56
CA GLU A 344 24.06 1.00 -1.98
C GLU A 344 22.73 0.35 -2.33
N LEU A 345 21.70 0.56 -1.51
CA LEU A 345 20.33 0.10 -1.81
C LEU A 345 19.75 0.80 -3.03
N LEU A 346 19.93 2.12 -3.16
CA LEU A 346 19.50 2.88 -4.35
C LEU A 346 20.02 2.25 -5.65
N SER A 347 21.29 1.83 -5.67
CA SER A 347 21.92 1.24 -6.86
C SER A 347 21.35 -0.13 -7.26
N LYS A 348 20.59 -0.78 -6.38
CA LYS A 348 19.94 -2.07 -6.63
C LYS A 348 18.53 -1.95 -7.21
N VAL A 349 17.93 -0.76 -7.17
CA VAL A 349 16.56 -0.56 -7.69
C VAL A 349 16.51 -0.96 -9.16
N GLY A 350 15.60 -1.87 -9.51
CA GLY A 350 15.46 -2.34 -10.89
C GLY A 350 16.56 -3.30 -11.36
N SER A 351 17.36 -3.87 -10.45
CA SER A 351 18.49 -4.75 -10.80
C SER A 351 18.04 -6.01 -11.54
N GLN A 352 18.96 -6.61 -12.33
CA GLN A 352 18.67 -7.87 -13.01
C GLN A 352 18.39 -9.01 -12.02
N GLU A 353 19.05 -9.02 -10.87
CA GLU A 353 18.82 -10.00 -9.80
C GLU A 353 17.37 -9.94 -9.32
N HIS A 354 16.86 -8.75 -9.05
CA HIS A 354 15.47 -8.54 -8.66
C HIS A 354 14.49 -8.99 -9.76
N ARG A 355 14.80 -8.68 -11.03
CA ARG A 355 13.98 -9.05 -12.19
C ARG A 355 13.90 -10.56 -12.41
N GLU A 356 14.96 -11.32 -12.09
CA GLU A 356 14.89 -12.79 -12.21
C GLU A 356 13.91 -13.41 -11.21
N ILE A 357 13.78 -12.85 -10.00
CA ILE A 357 12.73 -13.28 -9.06
C ILE A 357 11.34 -12.90 -9.56
N ALA A 358 11.15 -11.69 -10.11
CA ALA A 358 9.88 -11.32 -10.72
C ALA A 358 9.49 -12.26 -11.87
N LYS A 359 10.46 -12.69 -12.68
CA LYS A 359 10.26 -13.67 -13.74
C LYS A 359 9.93 -15.07 -13.21
N GLU A 360 10.47 -15.46 -12.06
CA GLU A 360 10.09 -16.68 -11.33
C GLU A 360 8.63 -16.59 -10.84
N CYS A 361 8.24 -15.48 -10.20
CA CYS A 361 6.86 -15.20 -9.81
C CYS A 361 5.90 -15.24 -11.01
N VAL A 362 6.28 -14.65 -12.15
CA VAL A 362 5.48 -14.72 -13.39
C VAL A 362 5.33 -16.18 -13.83
N ARG A 363 6.41 -16.97 -13.83
CA ARG A 363 6.36 -18.38 -14.27
C ARG A 363 5.44 -19.24 -13.40
N GLU A 364 5.51 -19.08 -12.08
CA GLU A 364 4.69 -19.84 -11.13
C GLU A 364 3.24 -19.36 -11.04
N SER A 365 2.94 -18.13 -11.47
CA SER A 365 1.57 -17.59 -11.45
C SER A 365 0.69 -18.07 -12.62
N LEU A 366 1.28 -18.63 -13.68
CA LEU A 366 0.53 -19.05 -14.87
C LEU A 366 -0.31 -20.31 -14.60
N VAL A 367 -1.62 -20.21 -14.82
CA VAL A 367 -2.56 -21.34 -14.74
C VAL A 367 -2.87 -21.86 -16.14
N LEU A 368 -2.44 -23.08 -16.43
CA LEU A 368 -2.74 -23.74 -17.71
C LEU A 368 -4.17 -24.28 -17.72
N LEU A 369 -5.11 -23.50 -18.27
CA LEU A 369 -6.53 -23.88 -18.31
C LEU A 369 -6.85 -24.96 -19.35
N LYS A 370 -6.11 -25.00 -20.47
CA LYS A 370 -6.37 -25.89 -21.60
C LYS A 370 -5.09 -26.19 -22.37
N ASN A 371 -4.84 -27.46 -22.68
CA ASN A 371 -3.72 -27.90 -23.53
C ASN A 371 -4.11 -29.09 -24.42
N GLU A 372 -5.05 -28.87 -25.35
CA GLU A 372 -5.44 -29.89 -26.33
C GLU A 372 -4.28 -30.23 -27.28
N ASN A 373 -4.21 -31.49 -27.71
CA ASN A 373 -3.21 -32.02 -28.62
C ASN A 373 -1.75 -31.80 -28.18
N GLN A 374 -1.52 -31.58 -26.88
CA GLN A 374 -0.18 -31.29 -26.34
C GLN A 374 0.50 -30.12 -27.06
N THR A 375 -0.28 -29.08 -27.38
CA THR A 375 0.20 -27.89 -28.11
C THR A 375 1.33 -27.18 -27.38
N LEU A 376 1.27 -27.10 -26.04
CA LEU A 376 2.33 -26.57 -25.20
C LEU A 376 3.18 -27.71 -24.61
N PRO A 377 4.52 -27.54 -24.52
CA PRO A 377 5.29 -26.33 -24.86
C PRO A 377 5.53 -26.16 -26.37
N LEU A 378 5.55 -24.91 -26.84
CA LEU A 378 5.89 -24.60 -28.24
C LEU A 378 7.36 -24.94 -28.53
N SER A 379 7.64 -25.42 -29.74
CA SER A 379 9.02 -25.63 -30.20
C SER A 379 9.73 -24.29 -30.37
N LYS A 380 10.91 -24.16 -29.75
CA LYS A 380 11.79 -23.00 -29.93
C LYS A 380 12.41 -22.92 -31.34
N THR A 381 12.34 -24.00 -32.11
CA THR A 381 12.89 -24.09 -33.47
C THR A 381 11.77 -24.25 -34.51
N ALA A 382 10.55 -23.80 -34.21
CA ALA A 382 9.49 -23.77 -35.21
C ALA A 382 9.90 -22.88 -36.39
N ASP A 383 9.56 -23.27 -37.61
CA ASP A 383 9.91 -22.49 -38.82
C ASP A 383 9.30 -21.08 -38.79
N ARG A 384 8.12 -20.94 -38.17
CA ARG A 384 7.38 -19.69 -38.06
C ARG A 384 6.48 -19.68 -36.82
N ILE A 385 6.46 -18.55 -36.11
CA ILE A 385 5.51 -18.29 -35.02
C ILE A 385 4.84 -16.94 -35.29
N HIS A 386 3.51 -16.91 -35.33
CA HIS A 386 2.76 -15.66 -35.42
C HIS A 386 2.27 -15.25 -34.03
N LEU A 387 2.68 -14.07 -33.56
CA LEU A 387 2.18 -13.47 -32.32
C LEU A 387 1.19 -12.35 -32.66
N ALA A 388 0.01 -12.39 -32.06
CA ALA A 388 -1.07 -11.43 -32.28
C ALA A 388 -1.80 -11.11 -30.96
N GLY A 389 -2.61 -10.05 -30.97
CA GLY A 389 -3.37 -9.56 -29.83
C GLY A 389 -2.82 -8.25 -29.27
N SER A 390 -3.70 -7.41 -28.73
CA SER A 390 -3.36 -6.07 -28.22
C SER A 390 -2.33 -6.08 -27.08
N GLY A 391 -2.32 -7.13 -26.26
CA GLY A 391 -1.37 -7.30 -25.15
C GLY A 391 -0.01 -7.88 -25.54
N ALA A 392 0.20 -8.25 -26.81
CA ALA A 392 1.43 -8.95 -27.22
C ALA A 392 2.70 -8.08 -27.06
N ASP A 393 2.59 -6.77 -27.31
CA ASP A 393 3.70 -5.82 -27.23
C ASP A 393 3.32 -4.59 -26.40
N ASN A 394 2.79 -4.82 -25.20
CA ASN A 394 2.25 -3.76 -24.35
C ASN A 394 2.57 -4.02 -22.87
N ILE A 395 3.57 -3.31 -22.33
CA ILE A 395 3.99 -3.46 -20.92
C ILE A 395 2.86 -3.06 -19.98
N GLY A 396 2.21 -1.93 -20.24
CA GLY A 396 1.13 -1.42 -19.40
C GLY A 396 -0.04 -2.40 -19.22
N MET A 397 -0.45 -3.07 -20.30
CA MET A 397 -1.48 -4.13 -20.21
C MET A 397 -1.01 -5.37 -19.44
N MET A 398 0.28 -5.68 -19.45
CA MET A 398 0.83 -6.80 -18.68
C MET A 398 0.94 -6.47 -17.18
N CYS A 399 1.17 -5.21 -16.84
CA CYS A 399 1.31 -4.74 -15.46
C CYS A 399 -0.05 -4.46 -14.80
N GLY A 400 -0.99 -3.84 -15.52
CA GLY A 400 -2.32 -3.48 -15.00
C GLY A 400 -2.34 -2.16 -14.22
N GLY A 401 -3.34 -2.02 -13.34
CA GLY A 401 -3.44 -0.85 -12.44
C GLY A 401 -2.31 -0.81 -11.42
N TRP A 402 -2.17 0.31 -10.74
CA TRP A 402 -1.07 0.59 -9.80
C TRP A 402 0.33 0.44 -10.43
N THR A 403 0.53 0.82 -11.69
CA THR A 403 1.87 0.84 -12.30
C THR A 403 2.12 2.21 -12.92
N ILE A 404 3.05 2.96 -12.32
CA ILE A 404 3.37 4.38 -12.56
C ILE A 404 2.20 5.32 -12.23
N SER A 405 1.01 5.03 -12.73
CA SER A 405 -0.23 5.75 -12.42
C SER A 405 -1.26 4.84 -11.73
N TRP A 406 -2.24 5.46 -11.07
CA TRP A 406 -3.24 4.75 -10.27
C TRP A 406 -4.03 3.71 -11.08
N GLN A 407 -4.63 4.12 -12.20
CA GLN A 407 -5.41 3.21 -13.06
C GLN A 407 -4.52 2.37 -13.99
N GLY A 408 -3.22 2.65 -14.01
CA GLY A 408 -2.31 2.17 -15.04
C GLY A 408 -2.60 2.81 -16.39
N GLU A 409 -1.69 2.60 -17.33
CA GLU A 409 -1.83 3.04 -18.71
C GLU A 409 -1.47 1.93 -19.68
N SER A 410 -1.86 2.07 -20.94
CA SER A 410 -1.42 1.16 -22.01
C SER A 410 -0.12 1.65 -22.64
N GLY A 411 0.71 0.73 -23.13
CA GLY A 411 1.92 1.06 -23.90
C GLY A 411 3.19 0.71 -23.12
N ASN A 412 4.26 1.48 -23.36
CA ASN A 412 5.53 1.32 -22.66
C ASN A 412 5.58 2.29 -21.47
N VAL A 413 4.97 1.89 -20.36
CA VAL A 413 4.74 2.77 -19.20
C VAL A 413 5.92 2.82 -18.22
N ILE A 414 6.77 1.80 -18.20
CA ILE A 414 7.89 1.68 -17.26
C ILE A 414 9.14 1.11 -17.96
N ASN A 415 10.31 1.63 -17.61
CA ASN A 415 11.59 1.17 -18.13
C ASN A 415 12.01 -0.20 -17.56
N GLY A 416 12.78 -0.95 -18.35
CA GLY A 416 13.32 -2.27 -17.96
C GLY A 416 12.33 -3.44 -18.07
N GLY A 417 11.09 -3.19 -18.53
CA GLY A 417 10.12 -4.23 -18.84
C GLY A 417 10.46 -5.03 -20.11
N THR A 418 10.01 -6.29 -20.19
CA THR A 418 10.10 -7.12 -21.40
C THR A 418 8.70 -7.57 -21.81
N THR A 419 8.23 -7.14 -22.99
CA THR A 419 6.92 -7.54 -23.53
C THR A 419 6.89 -9.01 -23.91
N ILE A 420 5.70 -9.60 -24.07
CA ILE A 420 5.56 -10.98 -24.56
C ILE A 420 6.25 -11.14 -25.93
N LEU A 421 6.07 -10.17 -26.85
CA LEU A 421 6.72 -10.16 -28.16
C LEU A 421 8.24 -10.22 -28.04
N ASN A 422 8.82 -9.36 -27.21
CA ASN A 422 10.26 -9.33 -27.03
C ASN A 422 10.78 -10.59 -26.30
N ALA A 423 10.00 -11.14 -25.35
CA ALA A 423 10.33 -12.40 -24.71
C ALA A 423 10.37 -13.57 -25.71
N PHE A 424 9.43 -13.64 -26.66
CA PHE A 424 9.46 -14.63 -27.75
C PHE A 424 10.69 -14.44 -28.63
N LYS A 425 10.93 -13.22 -29.14
CA LYS A 425 12.11 -12.91 -29.98
C LYS A 425 13.43 -13.29 -29.32
N ASN A 426 13.54 -13.12 -28.00
CA ASN A 426 14.73 -13.44 -27.23
C ASN A 426 14.88 -14.94 -26.91
N THR A 427 13.83 -15.75 -27.10
CA THR A 427 13.80 -17.16 -26.67
C THR A 427 13.81 -18.16 -27.82
N VAL A 428 13.22 -17.83 -28.97
CA VAL A 428 13.16 -18.71 -30.14
C VAL A 428 14.48 -18.71 -30.91
N SER A 429 14.66 -19.69 -31.81
CA SER A 429 15.79 -19.73 -32.73
C SER A 429 15.85 -18.43 -33.55
N PRO A 430 17.04 -17.86 -33.79
CA PRO A 430 17.20 -16.73 -34.72
C PRO A 430 16.69 -17.03 -36.15
N GLU A 431 16.50 -18.30 -36.50
CA GLU A 431 15.98 -18.75 -37.79
C GLU A 431 14.44 -18.81 -37.84
N THR A 432 13.77 -18.79 -36.68
CA THR A 432 12.30 -18.78 -36.59
C THR A 432 11.75 -17.46 -37.13
N LYS A 433 10.82 -17.55 -38.09
CA LYS A 433 10.18 -16.39 -38.72
C LYS A 433 9.00 -15.83 -37.95
#